data_AF-A0A447N2A2-F1
#
_entry.id   AF-A0A447N2A2-F1
#
_cell.length_a   1.000
_cell.length_b   1.000
_cell.length_c   1.000
_cell.angle_alpha   90.00
_cell.angle_beta   90.00
_cell.angle_gamma   90.00
#
_symmetry.space_group_name_H-M   'P 1'
#
loop_
_entity.id
_entity.type
_entity.pdbx_description
1 polymer ?
#
loop_
_entity_poly.entity_id
_entity_poly.type
_entity_poly.pdbx_seq_one_letter_code
_entity_poly.pdbx_strand_id
1 'polypeptide(L)' 'MPHISSRFSSACIAFIKQWQGLSLEKYRDRQGNWVIGYGHMLTPDETLTFITPDQAEAFLLDDLNKLRYSATELLAGT' A
#
# COMPACT_ATOMS: atom_id res chain seq x y z
N MET A 1 -4.73 -23.91 -1.58
CA MET A 1 -4.53 -22.51 -1.13
C MET A 1 -3.15 -22.12 -1.63
N PRO A 2 -3.00 -21.17 -2.58
CA PRO A 2 -1.67 -20.82 -3.04
C PRO A 2 -0.91 -20.15 -1.88
N HIS A 3 0.22 -20.75 -1.52
CA HIS A 3 1.15 -20.17 -0.56
C HIS A 3 1.79 -18.95 -1.23
N ILE A 4 1.17 -17.79 -1.09
CA ILE A 4 1.83 -16.52 -1.37
C ILE A 4 2.97 -16.44 -0.35
N SER A 5 4.19 -16.72 -0.79
CA SER A 5 5.39 -16.50 0.00
C SER A 5 5.46 -15.01 0.37
N SER A 6 4.87 -14.62 1.49
CA SER A 6 4.89 -13.22 1.93
C SER A 6 6.31 -12.90 2.36
N ARG A 7 7.06 -12.20 1.48
CA ARG A 7 8.41 -11.71 1.78
C ARG A 7 8.42 -10.77 2.99
N PHE A 8 7.25 -10.21 3.33
CA PHE A 8 7.04 -9.44 4.54
C PHE A 8 6.41 -10.32 5.63
N SER A 9 7.05 -10.35 6.78
CA SER A 9 6.49 -10.97 7.97
C SER A 9 5.33 -10.12 8.52
N SER A 10 4.44 -10.73 9.29
CA SER A 10 3.39 -10.01 10.02
C SER A 10 3.96 -8.89 10.90
N ALA A 11 5.14 -9.11 11.50
CA ALA A 11 5.85 -8.08 12.28
C ALA A 11 6.29 -6.89 11.42
N CYS A 12 6.76 -7.13 10.19
CA CYS A 12 7.13 -6.06 9.25
C CYS A 12 5.91 -5.23 8.84
N ILE A 13 4.79 -5.90 8.53
CA ILE A 13 3.53 -5.23 8.20
C ILE A 13 3.03 -4.40 9.39
N ALA A 14 3.05 -4.95 10.60
CA ALA A 14 2.66 -4.23 11.81
C ALA A 14 3.54 -2.99 12.06
N PHE A 15 4.85 -3.09 11.83
CA PHE A 15 5.77 -1.97 11.94
C PHE A 15 5.43 -0.85 10.95
N ILE A 16 5.16 -1.18 9.68
CA ILE A 16 4.74 -0.20 8.66
C ILE A 16 3.45 0.50 9.09
N LYS A 17 2.44 -0.27 9.51
CA LYS A 17 1.15 0.27 9.98
C LYS A 17 1.34 1.25 11.13
N GLN A 18 2.18 0.90 12.11
CA GLN A 18 2.47 1.76 13.27
C GLN A 18 3.13 3.09 12.88
N TRP A 19 4.04 3.07 11.90
CA TRP A 19 4.79 4.26 11.50
C TRP A 19 4.03 5.19 10.55
N GLN A 20 3.24 4.63 9.63
CA GLN A 20 2.46 5.39 8.66
C GLN A 20 1.17 5.96 9.28
N GLY A 21 0.56 5.22 10.20
CA GLY A 21 -0.77 5.52 10.70
C GLY A 21 -1.87 5.18 9.67
N LEU A 22 -3.12 5.15 10.14
CA LEU A 22 -4.29 4.81 9.35
C LEU A 22 -5.15 6.07 9.14
N SER A 23 -5.43 6.40 7.87
CA SER A 23 -6.49 7.35 7.52
C SER A 23 -7.59 6.66 6.75
N LEU A 24 -8.81 6.63 7.30
CA LEU A 24 -9.98 6.08 6.60
C LEU A 24 -10.57 7.07 5.58
N GLU A 25 -10.22 8.34 5.71
CA GLU A 25 -10.57 9.41 4.77
C GLU A 25 -9.39 9.71 3.85
N LYS A 26 -9.69 10.07 2.59
CA LYS A 26 -8.65 10.61 1.74
C LYS A 26 -8.18 11.98 2.26
N TYR A 27 -6.89 12.22 2.18
CA TYR A 27 -6.28 13.50 2.55
C TYR A 27 -5.20 13.88 1.53
N ARG A 28 -4.76 15.13 1.56
CA ARG A 28 -3.60 15.57 0.77
C ARG A 28 -2.33 15.41 1.58
N ASP A 29 -1.34 14.73 1.03
CA ASP A 29 -0.01 14.66 1.62
C ASP A 29 0.73 16.01 1.49
N ARG A 30 1.95 16.09 2.02
CA ARG A 30 2.78 17.30 1.96
C ARG A 30 3.11 17.73 0.52
N GLN A 31 3.10 16.81 -0.43
CA GLN A 31 3.32 17.05 -1.85
C GLN A 31 2.01 17.37 -2.61
N GLY A 32 0.87 17.33 -1.93
CA GLY A 32 -0.44 17.64 -2.51
C GLY A 32 -1.14 16.46 -3.20
N ASN A 33 -0.60 15.25 -3.12
CA ASN A 33 -1.22 14.06 -3.71
C ASN A 33 -2.35 13.55 -2.81
N TRP A 34 -3.36 12.97 -3.44
CA TRP A 34 -4.45 12.32 -2.71
C TRP A 34 -3.98 10.95 -2.20
N VAL A 35 -4.05 10.76 -0.88
CA VAL A 35 -3.63 9.54 -0.20
C VAL A 35 -4.72 9.06 0.75
N ILE A 36 -4.79 7.74 0.95
CA ILE A 36 -5.77 7.08 1.84
C ILE A 36 -5.17 5.81 2.46
N GLY A 37 -5.77 5.29 3.53
CA GLY A 37 -5.30 4.08 4.22
C GLY A 37 -3.95 4.31 4.91
N TYR A 38 -3.00 3.41 4.64
CA TYR A 38 -1.61 3.48 5.14
C TYR A 38 -0.65 4.22 4.20
N GLY A 39 -1.16 5.20 3.43
CA GLY A 39 -0.39 5.98 2.47
C GLY A 39 -0.54 5.55 1.01
N HIS A 40 -1.62 4.84 0.68
CA HIS A 40 -1.95 4.47 -0.70
C HIS A 40 -2.25 5.73 -1.52
N MET A 41 -1.53 5.93 -2.62
CA MET A 41 -1.73 7.07 -3.51
C MET A 41 -2.87 6.80 -4.49
N LEU A 42 -3.91 7.62 -4.43
CA LEU A 42 -5.06 7.53 -5.32
C LEU A 42 -4.65 8.02 -6.72
N THR A 43 -4.99 7.22 -7.72
CA THR A 43 -4.90 7.64 -9.12
C THR A 43 -6.02 8.64 -9.46
N PRO A 44 -5.90 9.43 -10.55
CA PRO A 44 -6.94 10.39 -10.93
C PRO A 44 -8.32 9.77 -11.19
N ASP A 45 -8.37 8.48 -11.52
CA ASP A 45 -9.60 7.73 -11.79
C ASP A 45 -10.26 7.20 -10.50
N GLU A 46 -9.50 7.10 -9.40
CA GLU A 46 -10.00 6.63 -8.12
C GLU A 46 -10.72 7.75 -7.36
N THR A 47 -12.03 7.59 -7.24
CA THR A 47 -12.91 8.56 -6.59
C THR A 47 -13.21 8.23 -5.12
N LEU A 48 -12.50 7.26 -4.54
CA LEU A 48 -12.66 6.82 -3.15
C LEU A 48 -12.47 8.00 -2.19
N THR A 49 -13.46 8.25 -1.33
CA THR A 49 -13.42 9.31 -0.30
C THR A 49 -13.24 8.73 1.10
N PHE A 50 -13.79 7.54 1.34
CA PHE A 50 -13.74 6.80 2.58
C PHE A 50 -13.53 5.31 2.31
N ILE A 51 -12.84 4.63 3.21
CA ILE A 51 -12.64 3.17 3.19
C ILE A 51 -12.81 2.54 4.56
N THR A 52 -12.98 1.22 4.59
CA THR A 52 -12.93 0.43 5.82
C THR A 52 -11.49 0.08 6.20
N PRO A 53 -11.22 -0.30 7.46
CA PRO A 53 -9.90 -0.78 7.88
C PRO A 53 -9.42 -2.00 7.08
N ASP A 54 -10.35 -2.89 6.68
CA ASP A 54 -10.06 -4.06 5.87
C ASP A 54 -9.64 -3.68 4.45
N GLN A 55 -10.31 -2.69 3.85
CA GLN A 55 -9.91 -2.11 2.57
C GLN A 55 -8.52 -1.45 2.65
N ALA A 56 -8.23 -0.73 3.75
CA ALA A 56 -6.92 -0.13 3.96
C ALA A 56 -5.81 -1.19 4.06
N GLU A 57 -6.11 -2.34 4.67
CA GLU A 57 -5.20 -3.48 4.73
C GLU A 57 -5.00 -4.14 3.37
N ALA A 58 -6.07 -4.30 2.59
CA ALA A 58 -5.99 -4.80 1.22
C ALA A 58 -5.10 -3.91 0.33
N PHE A 59 -5.23 -2.58 0.42
CA PHE A 59 -4.38 -1.64 -0.31
C PHE A 59 -2.91 -1.73 0.09
N LEU A 60 -2.62 -1.80 1.41
CA LEU A 60 -1.25 -1.96 1.88
C LEU A 60 -0.61 -3.25 1.32
N LEU A 61 -1.34 -4.36 1.32
CA LEU A 61 -0.85 -5.63 0.78
C LEU A 61 -0.66 -5.58 -0.74
N ASP A 62 -1.54 -4.90 -1.46
CA ASP A 62 -1.42 -4.70 -2.90
C ASP A 62 -0.20 -3.85 -3.27
N ASP A 63 0.03 -2.74 -2.56
CA ASP A 63 1.21 -1.87 -2.75
C ASP A 63 2.51 -2.62 -2.47
N LEU A 64 2.57 -3.39 -1.37
CA LEU A 64 3.72 -4.24 -1.06
C LEU A 64 3.95 -5.32 -2.13
N ASN A 65 2.89 -5.83 -2.74
CA ASN A 65 2.99 -6.77 -3.86
C ASN A 65 3.42 -6.10 -5.16
N LYS A 66 3.01 -4.85 -5.44
CA LYS A 66 3.46 -4.10 -6.63
C LYS A 66 4.96 -3.84 -6.59
N LEU A 67 5.52 -3.55 -5.41
CA LEU A 67 6.98 -3.44 -5.22
C LEU A 67 7.75 -4.69 -5.66
N ARG A 68 7.13 -5.88 -5.62
CA ARG A 68 7.73 -7.15 -6.11
C ARG A 68 8.11 -7.07 -7.58
N TYR A 69 7.24 -6.50 -8.42
CA TYR A 69 7.40 -6.53 -9.87
C TYR A 69 8.45 -5.52 -10.34
N SER A 70 8.43 -4.31 -9.80
CA SER A 70 9.41 -3.27 -10.17
C SER A 70 10.84 -3.65 -9.77
N ALA A 71 11.05 -4.33 -8.63
CA ALA A 71 12.38 -4.77 -8.22
C ALA A 71 12.93 -5.92 -9.07
N THR A 72 12.08 -6.79 -9.62
CA THR A 72 12.50 -7.89 -10.50
C THR A 72 12.81 -7.42 -11.91
N GLU A 73 12.11 -6.41 -12.44
CA GLU A 73 12.42 -5.84 -13.75
C GLU A 73 13.74 -5.06 -13.76
N LEU A 74 14.11 -4.41 -12.65
CA LEU A 74 15.40 -3.72 -12.51
C LEU A 74 16.60 -4.69 -12.44
N LEU A 75 16.39 -5.97 -12.13
CA LEU A 75 17.45 -6.99 -12.07
C LEU A 75 17.49 -7.90 -13.31
N ALA A 76 16.47 -7.84 -14.18
CA ALA A 76 16.40 -8.61 -15.42
C ALA A 76 16.89 -7.82 -16.65
N GLY A 77 17.32 -6.57 -16.47
CA GLY A 77 17.79 -5.67 -17.52
C GLY A 77 19.30 -5.45 -17.56
N THR A 78 20.10 -6.52 -17.62
CA THR A 78 21.53 -6.47 -18.01
C THR A 78 21.84 -7.50 -19.07
#